data_AF-A0A423I1Y8-F1
#
_entry.id   AF-A0A423I1Y8-F1
#
_cell.length_a   1.000
_cell.length_b   1.000
_cell.length_c   1.000
_cell.angle_alpha   90.00
_cell.angle_beta   90.00
_cell.angle_gamma   90.00
#
_symmetry.space_group_name_H-M   'P 1'
#
loop_
_entity.id
_entity.type
_entity.pdbx_description
1 polymer ?
#
loop_
_entity_poly.entity_id
_entity_poly.type
_entity_poly.pdbx_seq_one_letter_code
_entity_poly.pdbx_strand_id
1 'polypeptide(L)'
;MTYDVNIDQYCLQCEVTSLLDVPPDPWATTSDWDAYGYRELEFRVVSGQVYDDSGMASDAGRNACAALAEQYAEFIEEELWRQIEAERQDVA
;
A
#
# COMPACT_ATOMS: atom_id res chain seq x y z
N MET A 1 4.16 9.13 1.96
CA MET A 1 5.27 8.14 1.95
C MET A 1 5.16 7.36 0.66
N THR A 2 6.27 7.01 0.01
CA THR A 2 6.23 6.39 -1.32
C THR A 2 6.90 5.02 -1.27
N TYR A 3 6.22 4.02 -1.79
CA TYR A 3 6.61 2.62 -1.74
C TYR A 3 6.53 2.01 -3.13
N ASP A 4 7.42 1.07 -3.41
CA ASP A 4 7.43 0.32 -4.66
C ASP A 4 6.82 -1.06 -4.42
N VAL A 5 5.80 -1.39 -5.21
CA VAL A 5 5.11 -2.68 -5.17
C VAL A 5 5.36 -3.41 -6.47
N ASN A 6 6.02 -4.57 -6.37
CA ASN A 6 6.34 -5.40 -7.52
C ASN A 6 5.26 -6.48 -7.69
N ILE A 7 4.62 -6.51 -8.86
CA ILE A 7 3.56 -7.45 -9.23
C ILE A 7 3.98 -8.12 -10.53
N ASP A 8 4.56 -9.33 -10.43
CA ASP A 8 5.01 -10.11 -11.58
C ASP A 8 5.95 -9.28 -12.48
N GLN A 9 5.53 -8.93 -13.69
CA GLN A 9 6.27 -8.08 -14.64
C GLN A 9 6.08 -6.57 -14.41
N TYR A 10 5.29 -6.15 -13.44
CA TYR A 10 5.01 -4.74 -13.15
C TYR A 10 5.69 -4.26 -11.87
N CYS A 11 6.15 -3.02 -11.87
CA CYS A 11 6.59 -2.30 -10.68
C CYS A 11 5.76 -1.02 -10.55
N LEU A 12 4.94 -0.93 -9.52
CA LEU A 12 4.06 0.19 -9.25
C LEU A 12 4.62 1.05 -8.12
N GLN A 13 4.79 2.32 -8.39
CA GLN A 13 5.10 3.30 -7.37
C GLN A 13 3.81 3.82 -6.76
N CYS A 14 3.65 3.56 -5.47
CA CYS A 14 2.46 3.86 -4.69
C CYS A 14 2.77 4.94 -3.65
N GLU A 15 1.98 6.00 -3.62
CA GLU A 15 2.04 7.05 -2.63
C GLU A 15 0.95 6.82 -1.58
N VAL A 16 1.35 6.59 -0.34
CA VAL A 16 0.45 6.53 0.82
C VAL A 16 0.12 7.96 1.26
N THR A 17 -1.17 8.27 1.22
CA THR A 17 -1.75 9.58 1.51
C THR A 17 -2.35 9.67 2.91
N SER A 18 -2.92 8.56 3.40
CA SER A 18 -3.43 8.44 4.77
C SER A 18 -3.01 7.09 5.34
N LEU A 19 -2.62 7.10 6.62
CA LEU A 19 -2.26 5.92 7.38
C LEU A 19 -2.80 6.08 8.79
N LEU A 20 -3.82 5.28 9.13
CA LEU A 20 -4.39 5.23 10.47
C LEU A 20 -4.16 3.83 11.01
N ASP A 21 -3.49 3.74 12.14
CA ASP A 21 -3.23 2.49 12.86
C ASP A 21 -3.47 2.74 14.34
N VAL A 22 -4.73 2.57 14.74
CA VAL A 22 -5.19 2.79 16.10
C VAL A 22 -5.29 1.44 16.80
N PRO A 23 -4.46 1.17 17.82
CA PRO A 23 -4.54 -0.09 18.55
C PRO A 23 -5.86 -0.18 19.33
N PRO A 24 -6.36 -1.39 19.60
CA PRO A 24 -7.52 -1.58 20.45
C PRO A 24 -7.28 -1.01 21.86
N ASP A 25 -8.25 -0.25 22.37
CA ASP A 25 -8.30 0.18 23.76
C ASP A 25 -9.53 -0.43 24.47
N PRO A 26 -9.38 -1.60 25.12
CA PRO A 26 -10.47 -2.29 25.80
C PRO A 26 -11.12 -1.48 26.94
N TRP A 27 -10.49 -0.37 27.37
CA TRP A 27 -10.96 0.48 28.45
C TRP A 27 -11.55 1.80 27.95
N ALA A 28 -11.63 1.98 26.63
CA ALA A 28 -12.21 3.17 26.03
C ALA A 28 -13.66 3.35 26.48
N THR A 29 -13.97 4.51 27.06
CA THR A 29 -15.32 4.87 27.50
C THR A 29 -16.02 5.79 26.49
N THR A 30 -15.35 6.11 25.39
CA THR A 30 -15.76 7.10 24.38
C THR A 30 -16.61 6.48 23.26
N SER A 31 -16.29 5.25 22.84
CA SER A 31 -17.04 4.48 21.85
C SER A 31 -16.76 2.99 22.03
N ASP A 32 -17.79 2.15 21.94
CA ASP A 32 -17.65 0.69 22.00
C ASP A 32 -16.74 0.14 20.87
N TRP A 33 -16.61 0.90 19.76
CA TRP A 33 -15.75 0.54 18.63
C TRP A 33 -14.26 0.77 18.91
N ASP A 34 -13.92 1.71 19.82
CA ASP A 34 -12.53 1.98 20.18
C ASP A 34 -11.87 0.77 20.88
N ALA A 35 -12.69 -0.12 21.46
CA ALA A 35 -12.26 -1.38 22.06
C ALA A 35 -11.64 -2.37 21.05
N TYR A 36 -11.97 -2.25 19.77
CA TYR A 36 -11.46 -3.13 18.71
C TYR A 36 -10.24 -2.56 17.99
N GLY A 37 -10.02 -1.24 18.08
CA GLY A 37 -9.04 -0.55 17.25
C GLY A 37 -9.44 -0.59 15.79
N TYR A 38 -8.68 0.12 14.95
CA TYR A 38 -8.91 0.10 13.51
C TYR A 38 -7.64 0.47 12.75
N ARG A 39 -7.55 -0.07 11.54
CA ARG A 39 -6.48 0.20 10.59
C ARG A 39 -7.08 0.61 9.27
N GLU A 40 -6.64 1.75 8.74
CA GLU A 40 -7.06 2.28 7.45
C GLU A 40 -5.83 2.78 6.70
N LEU A 41 -5.73 2.44 5.42
CA LEU A 41 -4.64 2.85 4.55
C LEU A 41 -5.22 3.38 3.24
N GLU A 42 -4.93 4.64 2.94
CA GLU A 42 -5.29 5.25 1.65
C GLU A 42 -4.03 5.52 0.83
N PHE A 43 -4.01 4.95 -0.37
CA PHE A 43 -2.88 5.09 -1.29
C PHE A 43 -3.33 5.47 -2.70
N ARG A 44 -2.37 5.94 -3.49
CA ARG A 44 -2.52 6.23 -4.91
C ARG A 44 -1.33 5.70 -5.68
N VAL A 45 -1.60 5.00 -6.78
CA VAL A 45 -0.55 4.63 -7.75
C VAL A 45 -0.18 5.88 -8.57
N VAL A 46 1.07 6.33 -8.45
CA VAL A 46 1.57 7.54 -9.13
C VAL A 46 2.27 7.23 -10.44
N SER A 47 2.92 6.07 -10.54
CA SER A 47 3.56 5.58 -11.76
C SER A 47 3.69 4.07 -11.74
N GLY A 48 3.89 3.48 -12.92
CA GLY A 48 4.07 2.05 -13.08
C GLY A 48 5.03 1.75 -14.22
N GLN A 49 5.91 0.79 -14.01
CA GLN A 49 6.81 0.25 -15.02
C GLN A 49 6.39 -1.18 -15.34
N VAL A 50 6.55 -1.58 -16.59
CA VAL A 50 6.41 -2.96 -17.03
C VAL A 50 7.75 -3.44 -17.60
N TYR A 51 8.17 -4.61 -17.16
CA TYR A 51 9.37 -5.29 -17.59
C TYR A 51 9.02 -6.31 -18.67
N ASP A 52 9.76 -6.28 -19.77
CA ASP A 52 9.65 -7.32 -20.81
C ASP A 52 10.50 -8.55 -20.47
N ASP A 53 10.44 -9.58 -21.33
CA ASP A 53 11.23 -10.82 -21.20
C ASP A 53 12.76 -10.58 -21.24
N SER A 54 13.18 -9.39 -21.69
CA SER A 54 14.59 -8.97 -21.71
C SER A 54 14.99 -8.20 -20.45
N GLY A 55 14.05 -7.99 -19.51
CA GLY A 55 14.24 -7.23 -18.28
C GLY A 55 14.29 -5.72 -18.48
N MET A 56 13.85 -5.22 -19.65
CA MET A 56 13.84 -3.79 -19.94
C MET A 56 12.56 -3.16 -19.40
N ALA A 57 12.71 -2.14 -18.56
CA ALA A 57 11.59 -1.38 -18.03
C ALA A 57 11.04 -0.40 -19.08
N SER A 58 9.72 -0.38 -19.23
CA SER A 58 8.98 0.62 -19.99
C SER A 58 7.86 1.21 -19.14
N ASP A 59 7.45 2.45 -19.43
CA ASP A 59 6.33 3.09 -18.73
C ASP A 59 5.03 2.34 -19.09
N ALA A 60 4.33 1.82 -18.07
CA ALA A 60 3.04 1.16 -18.25
C ALA A 60 1.97 2.17 -18.71
N GLY A 61 2.17 3.45 -18.41
CA GLY A 61 1.26 4.53 -18.72
C GLY A 61 0.07 4.59 -17.76
N ARG A 62 -0.61 5.74 -17.74
CA ARG A 62 -1.67 6.04 -16.75
C ARG A 62 -2.85 5.08 -16.79
N ASN A 63 -3.26 4.64 -17.98
CA ASN A 63 -4.41 3.73 -18.13
C ASN A 63 -4.10 2.35 -17.55
N ALA A 64 -2.89 1.83 -17.77
CA ALA A 64 -2.47 0.56 -17.16
C ALA A 64 -2.33 0.70 -15.65
N CYS A 65 -1.76 1.81 -15.16
CA CYS A 65 -1.66 2.06 -13.71
C CYS A 65 -3.03 2.07 -13.03
N ALA A 66 -4.04 2.71 -13.64
CA ALA A 66 -5.40 2.72 -13.09
C ALA A 66 -6.02 1.31 -13.07
N ALA A 67 -5.87 0.55 -14.17
CA ALA A 67 -6.38 -0.81 -14.24
C ALA A 67 -5.69 -1.74 -13.22
N LEU A 68 -4.37 -1.61 -13.05
CA LEU A 68 -3.61 -2.40 -12.07
C LEU A 68 -3.95 -1.99 -10.63
N ALA A 69 -4.14 -0.69 -10.38
CA ALA A 69 -4.56 -0.21 -9.06
C ALA A 69 -5.93 -0.78 -8.66
N GLU A 70 -6.89 -0.84 -9.59
CA GLU A 70 -8.20 -1.44 -9.32
C GLU A 70 -8.12 -2.97 -9.21
N GLN A 71 -7.38 -3.63 -10.09
CA GLN A 71 -7.28 -5.09 -10.12
C GLN A 71 -6.54 -5.66 -8.92
N TYR A 72 -5.48 -4.98 -8.47
CA TYR A 72 -4.60 -5.44 -7.41
C TYR A 72 -4.69 -4.59 -6.14
N ALA A 73 -5.80 -3.87 -5.94
CA ALA A 73 -5.98 -2.96 -4.80
C ALA A 73 -5.64 -3.62 -3.45
N GLU A 74 -6.26 -4.79 -3.19
CA GLU A 74 -6.05 -5.54 -1.94
C GLU A 74 -4.60 -6.00 -1.78
N PHE A 75 -3.99 -6.50 -2.85
CA PHE A 75 -2.59 -6.94 -2.83
C PHE A 75 -1.62 -5.78 -2.57
N ILE A 76 -1.84 -4.64 -3.24
CA ILE A 76 -1.04 -3.44 -3.04
C ILE A 76 -1.18 -2.98 -1.59
N GLU A 77 -2.39 -2.93 -1.05
CA GLU A 77 -2.63 -2.54 0.34
C GLU A 77 -1.89 -3.46 1.33
N GLU A 78 -1.99 -4.78 1.19
CA GLU A 78 -1.28 -5.74 2.04
C GLU A 78 0.24 -5.55 1.99
N GLU A 79 0.80 -5.39 0.79
CA GLU A 79 2.25 -5.19 0.62
C GLU A 79 2.71 -3.86 1.18
N LEU A 80 1.91 -2.79 1.05
CA LEU A 80 2.18 -1.50 1.68
C LEU A 80 2.21 -1.60 3.20
N TRP A 81 1.23 -2.28 3.79
CA TRP A 81 1.21 -2.53 5.24
C TRP A 81 2.45 -3.27 5.70
N ARG A 82 2.85 -4.32 4.98
CA ARG A 82 4.05 -5.08 5.28
C ARG A 82 5.31 -4.23 5.26
N GLN A 83 5.47 -3.38 4.25
CA GLN A 83 6.61 -2.47 4.15
C GLN A 83 6.62 -1.44 5.29
N ILE A 84 5.48 -0.84 5.60
CA ILE A 84 5.33 0.13 6.71
C ILE A 84 5.65 -0.52 8.06
N GLU A 85 5.17 -1.74 8.30
CA GLU A 85 5.46 -2.47 9.53
C GLU A 85 6.94 -2.82 9.67
N ALA A 86 7.59 -3.22 8.57
CA ALA A 86 9.03 -3.47 8.56
C ALA A 86 9.83 -2.20 8.88
N GLU A 87 9.48 -1.06 8.26
CA GLU A 87 10.11 0.24 8.57
C GLU A 87 9.93 0.64 10.04
N ARG A 88 8.76 0.38 10.64
CA ARG A 88 8.51 0.66 12.06
C ARG A 88 9.34 -0.24 12.99
N GLN A 89 9.61 -1.48 12.60
CA GLN A 89 10.43 -2.40 13.38
C GLN A 89 11.93 -2.08 13.30
N ASP A 90 12.42 -1.61 12.15
CA ASP A 90 13.82 -1.21 11.97
C ASP A 90 14.21 0.06 12.75
N VAL A 91 13.21 0.88 13.12
CA VAL A 91 13.41 2.12 13.88
C VAL A 91 13.32 1.92 15.40
N ALA A 92 12.90 0.73 15.87
CA ALA A 92 12.73 0.37 17.29
C ALA A 92 13.99 -0.25 17.92
#